data_AF-A0A7X7SIR4-F1
#
_entry.id   AF-A0A7X7SIR4-F1
#
_cell.length_a   1.000
_cell.length_b   1.000
_cell.length_c   1.000
_cell.angle_alpha   90.00
_cell.angle_beta   90.00
_cell.angle_gamma   90.00
#
_symmetry.space_group_name_H-M   'P 1'
#
loop_
_entity.id
_entity.type
_entity.pdbx_description
1 polymer ?
#
loop_
_entity_poly.entity_id
_entity_poly.type
_entity_poly.pdbx_seq_one_letter_code
_entity_poly.pdbx_strand_id
1 'polypeptide(L)'
;IVGFSVWGLWAGIGIAALWQRLAERFQEKGRERSLAEMTAAPVLLLALIPLVFNWSWASRRNDFTARDWAYNLLMSVEPYGLLFTNGDNDTFPLWYLQEVEGIRRDVTVMVMSYLNTPWYVEQIKGLTTPCAPGQDPLEDPTTITCQRPFQPENEAQFYANWVAPRGDTSGVRIDPGEPGTFVPTKSIVPFEVDQIRQIAYTRPYQLQESLVYRAGNIETVLPQGSWMVPSRVFLAAMITTAIGDRPIYFAMTTQAYDDLGLRPYLIRQGLAFKLNNGPVQPDPARGIFEVPDDGSGFTAMVGPYLDLPRTEQLLDEVFVHRGGFPDEWRHWVDRATTGIPNYYGIAHYGAALVNSLQGDTVAADRHLERGAAFIDLANGRRR
;
A
#
# COMPACT_ATOMS: atom_id res chain seq x y z
N ILE A 1 12.17 14.25 10.82
CA ILE A 1 11.77 15.18 11.90
C ILE A 1 12.97 15.92 12.50
N VAL A 2 14.08 15.24 12.85
CA VAL A 2 15.27 15.87 13.49
C VAL A 2 15.86 17.05 12.68
N GLY A 3 15.88 17.00 11.35
CA GLY A 3 16.48 18.05 10.51
C GLY A 3 15.80 19.42 10.61
N PHE A 4 14.46 19.48 10.53
CA PHE A 4 13.73 20.75 10.54
C PHE A 4 13.78 21.44 11.90
N SER A 5 13.68 20.68 12.99
CA SER A 5 13.79 21.21 14.35
C SER A 5 15.19 21.75 14.63
N VAL A 6 16.24 21.05 14.18
CA VAL A 6 17.63 21.50 14.32
C VAL A 6 17.88 22.76 13.49
N TRP A 7 17.42 22.81 12.24
CA TRP A 7 17.53 24.01 11.41
C TRP A 7 16.80 25.21 12.03
N GLY A 8 15.57 25.00 12.51
CA GLY A 8 14.78 26.05 13.16
C GLY A 8 15.45 26.59 14.41
N LEU A 9 16.06 25.73 15.22
CA LEU A 9 16.82 26.13 16.41
C LEU A 9 18.02 27.03 16.04
N TRP A 10 18.83 26.61 15.07
CA TRP A 10 20.00 27.40 14.63
C TRP A 10 19.62 28.72 13.98
N ALA A 11 18.57 28.73 13.15
CA ALA A 11 18.02 29.95 12.56
C ALA A 11 17.53 30.92 13.67
N GLY A 12 16.83 30.40 14.68
CA GLY A 12 16.37 31.18 15.83
C GLY A 12 17.53 31.80 16.62
N ILE A 13 18.57 31.02 16.93
CA ILE A 13 19.78 31.51 17.60
C ILE A 13 20.46 32.60 16.75
N GLY A 14 20.59 32.39 15.44
CA GLY A 14 21.18 33.36 14.52
C GLY A 14 20.41 34.68 14.46
N ILE A 15 19.08 34.63 14.37
CA ILE A 15 18.22 35.81 14.38
C ILE A 15 18.30 36.55 15.72
N ALA A 16 18.31 35.83 16.85
CA ALA A 16 18.46 36.43 18.17
C ALA A 16 19.84 37.11 18.37
N ALA A 17 20.91 36.46 17.91
CA ALA A 17 22.26 37.04 17.94
C ALA A 17 22.36 38.30 17.05
N LEU A 18 21.73 38.28 15.87
CA LEU A 18 21.65 39.45 15.00
C LEU A 18 20.86 40.60 15.64
N TRP A 19 19.74 40.28 16.29
CA TRP A 19 18.94 41.25 17.03
C TRP A 19 19.75 41.94 18.14
N GLN A 20 20.46 41.17 18.97
CA GLN A 20 21.31 41.73 20.03
C GLN A 20 22.41 42.62 19.46
N ARG A 21 23.11 42.18 18.40
CA ARG A 21 24.16 42.98 17.73
C ARG A 21 23.63 44.28 17.12
N LEU A 22 22.41 44.28 16.60
CA LEU A 22 21.77 45.49 16.09
C LEU A 22 21.36 46.43 17.23
N ALA A 23 20.81 45.89 18.33
CA ALA A 23 20.48 46.67 19.52
C ALA A 23 21.72 47.37 20.10
N GLU A 24 22.87 46.69 20.15
CA GLU A 24 24.16 47.28 20.56
C GLU A 24 24.58 48.47 19.70
N ARG A 25 24.29 48.46 18.39
CA ARG A 25 24.59 49.58 17.49
C ARG A 25 23.66 50.78 17.69
N PHE A 26 22.42 50.55 18.14
CA PHE A 26 21.46 51.60 18.47
C PHE A 26 21.50 52.04 19.94
N GLN A 27 22.48 51.53 20.70
CA GLN A 27 22.64 51.87 22.11
C GLN A 27 23.38 53.20 22.25
N GLU A 28 22.65 54.24 22.64
CA GLU A 28 23.20 55.56 22.93
C GLU A 28 23.50 55.74 24.42
N LYS A 29 24.47 56.59 24.74
CA LYS A 29 24.91 56.84 26.12
C LYS A 29 23.78 57.55 26.89
N GLY A 30 23.24 56.88 27.92
CA GLY A 30 22.12 57.38 28.73
C GLY A 30 20.73 56.87 28.30
N ARG A 31 20.64 56.08 27.23
CA ARG A 31 19.39 55.47 26.77
C ARG A 31 19.17 54.10 27.40
N GLU A 32 17.94 53.79 27.81
CA GLU A 32 17.60 52.46 28.34
C GLU A 32 17.83 51.38 27.27
N ARG A 33 18.43 50.25 27.69
CA ARG A 33 18.74 49.12 26.80
C ARG A 33 17.50 48.53 26.13
N SER A 34 16.37 48.52 26.84
CA SER A 34 15.05 48.10 26.35
C SER A 34 14.63 48.87 25.09
N LEU A 35 14.91 50.17 25.01
CA LEU A 35 14.56 51.00 23.87
C LEU A 35 15.41 50.67 22.64
N ALA A 36 16.70 50.36 22.83
CA ALA A 36 17.57 49.91 21.74
C ALA A 36 17.16 48.52 21.23
N GLU A 37 16.79 47.61 22.13
CA GLU A 37 16.24 46.29 21.79
C GLU A 37 14.91 46.40 21.03
N MET A 38 13.99 47.27 21.47
CA MET A 38 12.75 47.56 20.74
C MET A 38 13.01 48.16 19.36
N THR A 39 13.98 49.06 19.24
CA THR A 39 14.36 49.66 17.95
C THR A 39 14.89 48.61 16.98
N ALA A 40 15.66 47.63 17.46
CA ALA A 40 16.21 46.54 16.66
C ALA A 40 15.23 45.38 16.42
N ALA A 41 14.13 45.29 17.18
CA ALA A 41 13.16 44.20 17.14
C ALA A 41 12.55 43.90 15.76
N PRO A 42 12.40 44.84 14.80
CA PRO A 42 11.92 44.52 13.46
C PRO A 42 12.74 43.43 12.75
N VAL A 43 14.02 43.21 13.10
CA VAL A 43 14.83 42.11 12.52
C VAL A 43 14.28 40.73 12.89
N LEU A 44 13.52 40.61 13.99
CA LEU A 44 12.87 39.36 14.38
C LEU A 44 11.79 38.94 13.38
N LEU A 45 11.28 39.86 12.55
CA LEU A 45 10.34 39.55 11.46
C LEU A 45 10.95 38.62 10.41
N LEU A 46 12.28 38.48 10.35
CA LEU A 46 12.95 37.47 9.52
C LEU A 46 12.47 36.04 9.85
N ALA A 47 12.08 35.78 11.10
CA ALA A 47 11.52 34.49 11.51
C ALA A 47 10.16 34.19 10.83
N LEU A 48 9.46 35.22 10.33
CA LEU A 48 8.17 35.06 9.64
C LEU A 48 8.34 34.81 8.13
N ILE A 49 9.54 34.97 7.56
CA ILE A 49 9.77 34.75 6.13
C ILE A 49 9.35 33.33 5.70
N PRO A 50 9.79 32.23 6.37
CA PRO A 50 9.34 30.89 5.98
C PRO A 50 7.82 30.72 6.12
N LEU A 51 7.19 31.38 7.11
CA LEU A 51 5.74 31.32 7.29
C LEU A 51 5.02 31.97 6.09
N VAL A 52 5.46 33.14 5.62
CA VAL A 52 4.76 33.83 4.52
C VAL A 52 5.04 33.16 3.18
N PHE A 53 6.28 32.76 2.90
CA PHE A 53 6.69 32.28 1.58
C PHE A 53 6.54 30.76 1.40
N ASN A 54 6.57 29.96 2.47
CA ASN A 54 6.49 28.49 2.36
C ASN A 54 5.14 27.93 2.81
N TRP A 55 4.19 28.74 3.29
CA TRP A 55 2.88 28.24 3.78
C TRP A 55 2.13 27.40 2.76
N SER A 56 2.10 27.85 1.50
CA SER A 56 1.42 27.13 0.42
C SER A 56 2.05 25.77 0.09
N TRP A 57 3.37 25.64 0.28
CA TRP A 57 4.12 24.39 0.11
C TRP A 57 4.05 23.47 1.34
N ALA A 58 3.93 24.06 2.53
CA ALA A 58 3.94 23.33 3.79
C ALA A 58 2.54 22.85 4.22
N SER A 59 1.49 23.54 3.80
CA SER A 59 0.11 23.21 4.16
C SER A 59 -0.26 21.80 3.70
N ARG A 60 -0.61 20.94 4.65
CA ARG A 60 -1.20 19.61 4.42
C ARG A 60 -2.71 19.60 4.61
N ARG A 61 -3.33 20.78 4.62
CA ARG A 61 -4.79 20.89 4.66
C ARG A 61 -5.37 20.16 3.46
N ASN A 62 -6.34 19.28 3.70
CA ASN A 62 -6.99 18.44 2.69
C ASN A 62 -6.05 17.44 1.99
N ASP A 63 -4.88 17.14 2.56
CA ASP A 63 -4.04 16.02 2.10
C ASP A 63 -4.58 14.71 2.68
N PHE A 64 -5.37 14.00 1.87
CA PHE A 64 -5.93 12.70 2.22
C PHE A 64 -5.19 11.54 1.54
N THR A 65 -4.08 11.81 0.85
CA THR A 65 -3.46 10.87 -0.10
C THR A 65 -3.05 9.55 0.53
N ALA A 66 -2.43 9.56 1.72
CA ALA A 66 -2.05 8.34 2.43
C ALA A 66 -3.27 7.49 2.84
N ARG A 67 -4.32 8.14 3.35
CA ARG A 67 -5.56 7.46 3.75
C ARG A 67 -6.31 6.91 2.54
N ASP A 68 -6.43 7.69 1.48
CA ASP A 68 -7.18 7.31 0.27
C ASP A 68 -6.44 6.21 -0.50
N TRP A 69 -5.11 6.26 -0.54
CA TRP A 69 -4.30 5.17 -1.07
C TRP A 69 -4.48 3.87 -0.29
N ALA A 70 -4.47 3.92 1.04
CA ALA A 70 -4.73 2.75 1.87
C ALA A 70 -6.14 2.18 1.65
N TYR A 71 -7.14 3.06 1.52
CA TYR A 71 -8.51 2.66 1.23
C TYR A 71 -8.60 1.96 -0.12
N ASN A 72 -8.04 2.56 -1.17
CA ASN A 72 -8.05 2.02 -2.53
C ASN A 72 -7.29 0.69 -2.61
N LEU A 73 -6.20 0.54 -1.84
CA LEU A 73 -5.47 -0.72 -1.75
C LEU A 73 -6.31 -1.80 -1.03
N LEU A 74 -6.96 -1.51 0.10
CA LEU A 74 -7.87 -2.45 0.75
C LEU A 74 -9.04 -2.84 -0.17
N MET A 75 -9.60 -1.88 -0.91
CA MET A 75 -10.67 -2.14 -1.87
C MET A 75 -10.23 -3.00 -3.06
N SER A 76 -8.93 -3.05 -3.37
CA SER A 76 -8.40 -3.96 -4.40
C SER A 76 -8.40 -5.43 -3.96
N VAL A 77 -8.56 -5.71 -2.67
CA VAL A 77 -8.48 -7.05 -2.07
C VAL A 77 -9.86 -7.61 -1.79
N GLU A 78 -10.13 -8.84 -2.24
CA GLU A 78 -11.39 -9.57 -2.01
C GLU A 78 -11.66 -9.87 -0.52
N PRO A 79 -12.91 -10.20 -0.13
CA PRO A 79 -13.23 -10.53 1.25
C PRO A 79 -12.34 -11.62 1.84
N TYR A 80 -11.97 -11.46 3.12
CA TYR A 80 -11.06 -12.35 3.86
C TYR A 80 -9.66 -12.54 3.26
N GLY A 81 -9.30 -11.68 2.30
CA GLY A 81 -8.04 -11.75 1.59
C GLY A 81 -6.83 -11.53 2.49
N LEU A 82 -5.71 -12.11 2.06
CA LEU A 82 -4.39 -11.91 2.64
C LEU A 82 -3.65 -10.85 1.83
N LEU A 83 -3.24 -9.76 2.45
CA LEU A 83 -2.51 -8.69 1.77
C LEU A 83 -1.07 -8.60 2.30
N PHE A 84 -0.10 -9.07 1.51
CA PHE A 84 1.31 -8.92 1.82
C PHE A 84 1.82 -7.53 1.40
N THR A 85 2.52 -6.86 2.32
CA THR A 85 3.04 -5.50 2.19
C THR A 85 4.53 -5.47 2.53
N ASN A 86 5.24 -4.39 2.17
CA ASN A 86 6.70 -4.36 2.34
C ASN A 86 7.13 -3.69 3.66
N GLY A 87 6.52 -2.54 4.00
CA GLY A 87 6.99 -1.70 5.09
C GLY A 87 5.93 -0.81 5.73
N ASP A 88 6.41 0.04 6.63
CA ASP A 88 5.62 0.96 7.45
C ASP A 88 4.80 1.97 6.62
N ASN A 89 5.38 2.50 5.54
CA ASN A 89 4.72 3.44 4.63
C ASN A 89 3.42 2.89 4.02
N ASP A 90 3.37 1.57 3.79
CA ASP A 90 2.19 0.89 3.27
C ASP A 90 1.26 0.50 4.41
N THR A 91 1.84 -0.08 5.46
CA THR A 91 1.10 -0.81 6.50
C THR A 91 0.37 0.10 7.45
N PHE A 92 1.02 1.16 7.96
CA PHE A 92 0.43 1.97 9.01
C PHE A 92 -0.85 2.69 8.56
N PRO A 93 -0.92 3.25 7.34
CA PRO A 93 -2.19 3.74 6.80
C PRO A 93 -3.27 2.66 6.70
N LEU A 94 -2.92 1.42 6.31
CA LEU A 94 -3.87 0.29 6.24
C LEU A 94 -4.39 -0.08 7.62
N TRP A 95 -3.51 -0.26 8.61
CA TRP A 95 -3.90 -0.55 9.99
C TRP A 95 -4.70 0.58 10.64
N TYR A 96 -4.38 1.84 10.33
CA TYR A 96 -5.20 2.96 10.76
C TYR A 96 -6.63 2.84 10.23
N LEU A 97 -6.82 2.52 8.94
CA LEU A 97 -8.16 2.30 8.39
C LEU A 97 -8.88 1.12 9.06
N GLN A 98 -8.17 0.02 9.33
CA GLN A 98 -8.77 -1.16 9.94
C GLN A 98 -9.11 -0.94 11.41
N GLU A 99 -8.16 -0.51 12.23
CA GLU A 99 -8.31 -0.48 13.69
C GLU A 99 -8.98 0.80 14.20
N VAL A 100 -8.83 1.93 13.50
CA VAL A 100 -9.42 3.22 13.92
C VAL A 100 -10.71 3.51 13.17
N GLU A 101 -10.72 3.32 11.84
CA GLU A 101 -11.89 3.64 11.03
C GLU A 101 -12.81 2.43 10.76
N GLY A 102 -12.41 1.23 11.17
CA GLY A 102 -13.23 0.02 11.06
C GLY A 102 -13.41 -0.50 9.63
N ILE A 103 -12.57 -0.10 8.68
CA ILE A 103 -12.72 -0.43 7.26
C ILE A 103 -11.99 -1.74 6.94
N ARG A 104 -12.70 -2.70 6.33
CA ARG A 104 -12.14 -3.97 5.81
C ARG A 104 -11.29 -4.72 6.84
N ARG A 105 -11.81 -4.85 8.05
CA ARG A 105 -11.14 -5.61 9.13
C ARG A 105 -11.08 -7.11 8.88
N ASP A 106 -11.81 -7.59 7.87
CA ASP A 106 -11.76 -8.96 7.36
C ASP A 106 -10.43 -9.30 6.66
N VAL A 107 -9.81 -8.31 6.02
CA VAL A 107 -8.54 -8.47 5.29
C VAL A 107 -7.38 -8.59 6.29
N THR A 108 -6.52 -9.59 6.12
CA THR A 108 -5.32 -9.72 6.96
C THR A 108 -4.13 -9.03 6.29
N VAL A 109 -3.73 -7.86 6.81
CA VAL A 109 -2.57 -7.10 6.32
C VAL A 109 -1.29 -7.62 6.98
N MET A 110 -0.38 -8.14 6.17
CA MET A 110 0.87 -8.76 6.61
C MET A 110 2.09 -7.97 6.14
N VAL A 111 2.96 -7.61 7.08
CA VAL A 111 4.22 -6.90 6.79
C VAL A 111 5.36 -7.89 6.71
N MET A 112 6.03 -7.95 5.56
CA MET A 112 7.12 -8.88 5.33
C MET A 112 8.28 -8.72 6.30
N SER A 113 8.60 -7.47 6.70
CA SER A 113 9.66 -7.20 7.66
C SER A 113 9.37 -7.79 9.04
N TYR A 114 8.11 -7.76 9.49
CA TYR A 114 7.70 -8.27 10.80
C TYR A 114 7.51 -9.79 10.84
N LEU A 115 7.33 -10.45 9.69
CA LEU A 115 7.35 -11.92 9.61
C LEU A 115 8.69 -12.53 10.06
N ASN A 116 9.73 -11.74 10.26
CA ASN A 116 10.97 -12.19 10.90
C ASN A 116 10.89 -12.30 12.43
N THR A 117 9.76 -11.90 13.03
CA THR A 117 9.59 -11.85 14.49
C THR A 117 8.51 -12.84 14.94
N PRO A 118 8.74 -13.61 16.02
CA PRO A 118 7.81 -14.67 16.41
C PRO A 118 6.47 -14.11 16.90
N TRP A 119 6.50 -13.00 17.66
CA TRP A 119 5.29 -12.36 18.19
C TRP A 119 4.33 -11.97 17.08
N TYR A 120 4.84 -11.50 15.93
CA TYR A 120 4.00 -11.07 14.82
C TYR A 120 3.34 -12.25 14.13
N VAL A 121 4.07 -13.35 13.94
CA VAL A 121 3.52 -14.59 13.37
C VAL A 121 2.47 -15.21 14.31
N GLU A 122 2.70 -15.18 15.62
CA GLU A 122 1.70 -15.57 16.63
C GLU A 122 0.43 -14.70 16.53
N GLN A 123 0.59 -13.38 16.34
CA GLN A 123 -0.52 -12.45 16.10
C GLN A 123 -1.28 -12.77 14.78
N ILE A 124 -0.59 -13.06 13.68
CA ILE A 124 -1.23 -13.47 12.42
C ILE A 124 -1.98 -14.79 12.57
N LYS A 125 -1.45 -15.74 13.36
CA LYS A 125 -2.16 -17.01 13.69
C LYS A 125 -3.51 -16.70 14.32
N GLY A 126 -3.56 -15.81 15.33
CA GLY A 126 -4.80 -15.38 15.98
C GLY A 126 -5.77 -14.64 15.05
N LEU A 127 -5.27 -13.67 14.27
CA LEU A 127 -6.09 -12.88 13.33
C LEU A 127 -6.76 -13.72 12.24
N THR A 128 -6.18 -14.88 11.91
CA THR A 128 -6.68 -15.76 10.84
C THR A 128 -7.39 -17.01 11.35
N THR A 129 -7.37 -17.28 12.66
CA THR A 129 -8.12 -18.40 13.24
C THR A 129 -9.62 -18.13 13.13
N PRO A 130 -10.43 -19.03 12.54
CA PRO A 130 -11.89 -18.88 12.52
C PRO A 130 -12.48 -18.82 13.93
N CYS A 131 -13.53 -18.02 14.11
CA CYS A 131 -14.19 -17.89 15.41
C CYS A 131 -14.89 -19.19 15.83
N ALA A 132 -14.73 -19.57 17.10
CA ALA A 132 -15.51 -20.63 17.69
C ALA A 132 -17.00 -20.22 17.79
N PRO A 133 -17.95 -21.18 17.83
CA PRO A 133 -19.36 -20.85 18.02
C PRO A 133 -19.60 -19.98 19.26
N GLY A 134 -20.27 -18.84 19.08
CA GLY A 134 -20.59 -17.89 20.16
C GLY A 134 -19.46 -16.92 20.52
N GLN A 135 -18.30 -16.99 19.86
CA GLN A 135 -17.21 -16.04 20.03
C GLN A 135 -17.42 -14.82 19.13
N ASP A 136 -17.39 -13.62 19.72
CA ASP A 136 -17.46 -12.36 18.97
C ASP A 136 -16.03 -11.77 18.82
N PRO A 137 -15.49 -11.68 17.59
CA PRO A 137 -14.17 -11.09 17.36
C PRO A 137 -14.10 -9.58 17.64
N LEU A 138 -15.25 -8.93 17.89
CA LEU A 138 -15.36 -7.50 18.18
C LEU A 138 -15.68 -7.21 19.65
N GLU A 139 -15.78 -8.23 20.51
CA GLU A 139 -16.11 -8.08 21.94
C GLU A 139 -15.10 -7.20 22.68
N ASP A 140 -13.81 -7.34 22.36
CA ASP A 140 -12.72 -6.54 22.92
C ASP A 140 -11.92 -5.87 21.78
N PRO A 141 -11.88 -4.53 21.71
CA PRO A 141 -11.19 -3.82 20.65
C PRO A 141 -9.65 -3.93 20.73
N THR A 142 -9.11 -4.42 21.85
CA THR A 142 -7.66 -4.52 22.10
C THR A 142 -7.11 -5.94 22.03
N THR A 143 -8.00 -6.94 22.03
CA THR A 143 -7.60 -8.34 22.06
C THR A 143 -7.88 -9.01 20.71
N ILE A 144 -6.88 -9.74 20.21
CA ILE A 144 -7.04 -10.57 19.01
C ILE A 144 -7.68 -11.88 19.43
N THR A 145 -8.94 -12.05 19.02
CA THR A 145 -9.78 -13.15 19.46
C THR A 145 -9.89 -14.23 18.38
N CYS A 146 -10.30 -13.84 17.17
CA CYS A 146 -10.41 -14.68 15.99
C CYS A 146 -10.59 -13.80 14.73
N GLN A 147 -10.71 -14.43 13.57
CA GLN A 147 -10.99 -13.80 12.28
C GLN A 147 -12.23 -12.90 12.36
N ARG A 148 -12.03 -11.60 12.15
CA ARG A 148 -13.13 -10.64 12.06
C ARG A 148 -13.97 -10.90 10.80
N PRO A 149 -15.30 -10.73 10.88
CA PRO A 149 -16.19 -11.01 9.75
C PRO A 149 -16.03 -9.93 8.68
N PHE A 150 -16.31 -10.30 7.42
CA PHE A 150 -16.57 -9.33 6.38
C PHE A 150 -17.99 -8.77 6.56
N GLN A 151 -18.12 -7.44 6.66
CA GLN A 151 -19.41 -6.77 6.82
C GLN A 151 -19.74 -5.91 5.58
N PRO A 152 -20.50 -6.44 4.61
CA PRO A 152 -20.71 -5.76 3.34
C PRO A 152 -21.35 -4.37 3.48
N GLU A 153 -22.28 -4.22 4.44
CA GLU A 153 -23.06 -2.99 4.66
C GLU A 153 -22.21 -1.81 5.19
N ASN A 154 -21.15 -2.11 5.95
CA ASN A 154 -20.32 -1.13 6.64
C ASN A 154 -18.91 -0.99 6.04
N GLU A 155 -18.39 -2.04 5.39
CA GLU A 155 -16.96 -2.14 5.07
C GLU A 155 -16.66 -2.04 3.57
N ALA A 156 -17.63 -2.32 2.69
CA ALA A 156 -17.55 -2.03 1.26
C ALA A 156 -18.86 -2.40 0.52
N GLN A 157 -19.72 -1.40 0.25
CA GLN A 157 -20.90 -1.59 -0.61
C GLN A 157 -20.56 -2.18 -1.98
N PHE A 158 -19.35 -1.91 -2.46
CA PHE A 158 -18.79 -2.49 -3.67
C PHE A 158 -18.82 -4.03 -3.69
N TYR A 159 -18.45 -4.66 -2.57
CA TYR A 159 -18.48 -6.12 -2.42
C TYR A 159 -19.86 -6.63 -1.95
N ALA A 160 -20.67 -5.78 -1.31
CA ALA A 160 -22.04 -6.09 -0.90
C ALA A 160 -23.00 -6.23 -2.09
N ASN A 161 -22.86 -5.32 -3.06
CA ASN A 161 -23.69 -5.22 -4.25
C ASN A 161 -22.92 -5.73 -5.47
N TRP A 162 -21.98 -6.66 -5.31
CA TRP A 162 -21.22 -7.24 -6.43
C TRP A 162 -22.14 -8.15 -7.28
N VAL A 163 -23.07 -7.48 -7.94
CA VAL A 163 -23.86 -7.87 -9.10
C VAL A 163 -23.46 -6.81 -10.13
N ALA A 164 -22.67 -7.23 -11.10
CA ALA A 164 -22.02 -6.43 -12.15
C ALA A 164 -22.71 -5.09 -12.51
N PRO A 165 -21.97 -3.97 -12.67
CA PRO A 165 -22.46 -2.81 -13.39
C PRO A 165 -22.93 -3.23 -14.78
N ARG A 166 -24.13 -2.79 -15.13
CA ARG A 166 -24.79 -3.12 -16.39
C ARG A 166 -24.03 -2.51 -17.56
N GLY A 167 -23.43 -3.36 -18.37
CA GLY A 167 -22.88 -3.02 -19.67
C GLY A 167 -21.58 -3.76 -19.94
N ASP A 168 -21.72 -5.02 -20.37
CA ASP A 168 -20.63 -5.91 -20.80
C ASP A 168 -19.72 -6.47 -19.68
N THR A 169 -19.26 -7.70 -19.89
CA THR A 169 -19.14 -8.75 -18.86
C THR A 169 -17.84 -8.72 -18.06
N SER A 170 -17.87 -8.18 -16.84
CA SER A 170 -16.98 -8.61 -15.75
C SER A 170 -17.66 -9.68 -14.88
N GLY A 171 -18.06 -10.76 -15.55
CA GLY A 171 -18.78 -11.87 -14.93
C GLY A 171 -17.85 -12.81 -14.17
N VAL A 172 -17.47 -12.48 -12.95
CA VAL A 172 -17.27 -13.53 -11.95
C VAL A 172 -18.63 -13.74 -11.30
N ARG A 173 -19.38 -14.77 -11.74
CA ARG A 173 -20.18 -15.47 -10.73
C ARG A 173 -19.15 -15.97 -9.75
N ILE A 174 -19.12 -15.36 -8.57
CA ILE A 174 -18.55 -15.99 -7.39
C ILE A 174 -19.17 -17.38 -7.36
N ASP A 175 -18.41 -18.39 -7.78
CA ASP A 175 -18.87 -19.76 -7.62
C ASP A 175 -18.88 -20.00 -6.11
N PRO A 176 -19.92 -20.60 -5.51
CA PRO A 176 -20.03 -20.81 -4.06
C PRO A 176 -18.91 -21.64 -3.39
N GLY A 177 -17.76 -21.83 -4.03
CA GLY A 177 -16.53 -22.42 -3.50
C GLY A 177 -15.25 -21.70 -3.88
N GLU A 178 -15.29 -20.51 -4.52
CA GLU A 178 -14.08 -19.71 -4.73
C GLU A 178 -13.64 -19.03 -3.41
N PRO A 179 -12.34 -18.91 -3.13
CA PRO A 179 -11.86 -18.16 -1.96
C PRO A 179 -12.41 -16.73 -1.93
N GLY A 180 -12.78 -16.25 -0.74
CA GLY A 180 -13.37 -14.92 -0.54
C GLY A 180 -14.90 -14.88 -0.68
N THR A 181 -15.52 -16.02 -0.94
CA THR A 181 -16.98 -16.17 -1.10
C THR A 181 -17.62 -16.91 0.07
N PHE A 182 -16.79 -17.50 0.93
CA PHE A 182 -17.15 -18.19 2.16
C PHE A 182 -16.23 -17.73 3.30
N VAL A 183 -16.68 -17.95 4.54
CA VAL A 183 -15.87 -17.66 5.72
C VAL A 183 -14.68 -18.63 5.77
N PRO A 184 -13.43 -18.15 5.93
CA PRO A 184 -12.26 -19.01 5.95
C PRO A 184 -12.36 -20.14 6.96
N THR A 185 -11.85 -21.30 6.60
CA THR A 185 -12.05 -22.53 7.37
C THR A 185 -10.91 -22.83 8.34
N LYS A 186 -9.78 -22.14 8.22
CA LYS A 186 -8.57 -22.39 9.01
C LYS A 186 -7.68 -21.15 9.16
N SER A 187 -6.81 -21.20 10.17
CA SER A 187 -5.68 -20.29 10.30
C SER A 187 -4.66 -20.58 9.20
N ILE A 188 -3.99 -19.52 8.73
CA ILE A 188 -2.98 -19.64 7.67
C ILE A 188 -1.60 -20.00 8.21
N VAL A 189 -1.41 -19.99 9.53
CA VAL A 189 -0.14 -20.30 10.18
C VAL A 189 -0.18 -21.75 10.66
N PRO A 190 0.47 -22.70 9.95
CA PRO A 190 0.36 -24.13 10.23
C PRO A 190 1.31 -24.60 11.34
N PHE A 191 1.81 -23.67 12.16
CA PHE A 191 2.88 -23.92 13.14
C PHE A 191 2.39 -23.72 14.55
N GLU A 192 2.85 -24.57 15.46
CA GLU A 192 2.73 -24.33 16.89
C GLU A 192 3.68 -23.24 17.36
N VAL A 193 3.37 -22.66 18.51
CA VAL A 193 4.06 -21.49 19.05
C VAL A 193 5.58 -21.73 19.20
N ASP A 194 6.00 -22.91 19.65
CA ASP A 194 7.42 -23.24 19.78
C ASP A 194 8.12 -23.41 18.41
N GLN A 195 7.39 -23.92 17.41
CA GLN A 195 7.90 -24.00 16.03
C GLN A 195 8.09 -22.60 15.43
N ILE A 196 7.13 -21.69 15.67
CA ILE A 196 7.24 -20.28 15.24
C ILE A 196 8.51 -19.66 15.81
N ARG A 197 8.78 -19.82 17.10
CA ARG A 197 9.99 -19.30 17.75
C ARG A 197 11.25 -19.92 17.18
N GLN A 198 11.26 -21.23 16.98
CA GLN A 198 12.41 -21.93 16.39
C GLN A 198 12.74 -21.40 14.99
N ILE A 199 11.73 -21.25 14.12
CA ILE A 199 11.91 -20.70 12.78
C ILE A 199 12.39 -19.25 12.85
N ALA A 200 11.76 -18.41 13.67
CA ALA A 200 12.09 -16.99 13.78
C ALA A 200 13.52 -16.72 14.27
N TYR A 201 14.06 -17.58 15.15
CA TYR A 201 15.43 -17.48 15.63
C TYR A 201 16.47 -18.24 14.79
N THR A 202 16.03 -18.92 13.73
CA THR A 202 16.95 -19.57 12.80
C THR A 202 17.76 -18.52 12.06
N ARG A 203 19.10 -18.67 12.08
CA ARG A 203 20.00 -17.76 11.37
C ARG A 203 19.78 -17.88 9.86
N PRO A 204 19.84 -16.76 9.11
CA PRO A 204 19.80 -16.81 7.66
C PRO A 204 20.83 -17.79 7.09
N TYR A 205 20.41 -18.61 6.13
CA TYR A 205 21.27 -19.57 5.46
C TYR A 205 20.97 -19.61 3.96
N GLN A 206 21.89 -20.12 3.16
CA GLN A 206 21.67 -20.33 1.72
C GLN A 206 21.33 -21.78 1.44
N LEU A 207 20.40 -22.00 0.49
CA LEU A 207 20.11 -23.32 -0.03
C LEU A 207 21.35 -23.95 -0.65
N GLN A 208 21.65 -25.19 -0.26
CA GLN A 208 22.79 -25.95 -0.80
C GLN A 208 22.46 -26.61 -2.15
N GLU A 209 21.18 -26.83 -2.42
CA GLU A 209 20.64 -27.36 -3.66
C GLU A 209 19.33 -26.64 -4.00
N SER A 210 18.91 -26.72 -5.26
CA SER A 210 17.62 -26.13 -5.67
C SER A 210 16.46 -26.88 -5.00
N LEU A 211 15.49 -26.12 -4.48
CA LEU A 211 14.30 -26.66 -3.82
C LEU A 211 13.06 -26.40 -4.68
N VAL A 212 12.25 -27.43 -4.92
CA VAL A 212 10.94 -27.26 -5.57
C VAL A 212 9.93 -26.80 -4.52
N TYR A 213 9.31 -25.64 -4.75
CA TYR A 213 8.22 -25.11 -3.94
C TYR A 213 6.88 -25.40 -4.61
N ARG A 214 5.89 -25.84 -3.82
CA ARG A 214 4.55 -26.21 -4.29
C ARG A 214 3.48 -25.62 -3.37
N ALA A 215 2.46 -25.00 -3.95
CA ALA A 215 1.27 -24.53 -3.24
C ALA A 215 0.05 -24.60 -4.16
N GLY A 216 -0.91 -25.50 -3.87
CA GLY A 216 -2.02 -25.76 -4.79
C GLY A 216 -1.49 -26.24 -6.15
N ASN A 217 -1.88 -25.57 -7.23
CA ASN A 217 -1.42 -25.84 -8.59
C ASN A 217 -0.18 -25.01 -8.99
N ILE A 218 0.46 -24.31 -8.04
CA ILE A 218 1.69 -23.56 -8.25
C ILE A 218 2.88 -24.49 -8.06
N GLU A 219 3.82 -24.46 -9.00
CA GLU A 219 5.12 -25.12 -8.89
C GLU A 219 6.23 -24.15 -9.32
N THR A 220 7.18 -23.90 -8.42
CA THR A 220 8.34 -23.05 -8.70
C THR A 220 9.62 -23.70 -8.18
N VAL A 221 10.77 -23.18 -8.61
CA VAL A 221 12.07 -23.63 -8.14
C VAL A 221 12.76 -22.48 -7.42
N LEU A 222 13.15 -22.72 -6.16
CA LEU A 222 14.07 -21.86 -5.44
C LEU A 222 15.48 -22.30 -5.78
N PRO A 223 16.28 -21.49 -6.51
CA PRO A 223 17.60 -21.92 -6.94
C PRO A 223 18.55 -22.17 -5.77
N GLN A 224 19.53 -23.07 -5.96
CA GLN A 224 20.72 -23.14 -5.12
C GLN A 224 21.30 -21.74 -4.87
N GLY A 225 21.73 -21.46 -3.64
CA GLY A 225 22.25 -20.16 -3.23
C GLY A 225 21.19 -19.14 -2.79
N SER A 226 19.90 -19.45 -2.95
CA SER A 226 18.81 -18.62 -2.43
C SER A 226 18.91 -18.46 -0.92
N TRP A 227 18.78 -17.22 -0.43
CA TRP A 227 18.73 -16.92 1.00
C TRP A 227 17.40 -17.35 1.62
N MET A 228 17.49 -18.20 2.63
CA MET A 228 16.39 -18.57 3.50
C MET A 228 16.48 -17.74 4.78
N VAL A 229 15.50 -16.88 4.95
CA VAL A 229 15.26 -16.07 6.15
C VAL A 229 13.90 -16.45 6.73
N PRO A 230 13.62 -16.19 8.02
CA PRO A 230 12.36 -16.61 8.63
C PRO A 230 11.12 -16.11 7.88
N SER A 231 11.10 -14.84 7.42
CA SER A 231 9.98 -14.30 6.65
C SER A 231 9.67 -15.10 5.38
N ARG A 232 10.68 -15.63 4.68
CA ARG A 232 10.51 -16.44 3.47
C ARG A 232 9.91 -17.82 3.79
N VAL A 233 10.33 -18.43 4.91
CA VAL A 233 9.77 -19.69 5.39
C VAL A 233 8.30 -19.53 5.78
N PHE A 234 7.97 -18.48 6.53
CA PHE A 234 6.59 -18.20 6.90
C PHE A 234 5.73 -17.84 5.69
N LEU A 235 6.22 -17.03 4.75
CA LEU A 235 5.51 -16.72 3.51
C LEU A 235 5.14 -17.99 2.75
N ALA A 236 6.11 -18.90 2.55
CA ALA A 236 5.89 -20.17 1.84
C ALA A 236 4.83 -21.03 2.53
N ALA A 237 4.93 -21.19 3.86
CA ALA A 237 3.98 -21.99 4.63
C ALA A 237 2.57 -21.37 4.65
N MET A 238 2.47 -20.05 4.80
CA MET A 238 1.20 -19.32 4.81
C MET A 238 0.49 -19.42 3.47
N ILE A 239 1.19 -19.22 2.35
CA ILE A 239 0.60 -19.37 1.01
C ILE A 239 0.15 -20.81 0.79
N THR A 240 0.99 -21.79 1.12
CA THR A 240 0.65 -23.23 0.99
C THR A 240 -0.60 -23.59 1.79
N THR A 241 -0.78 -23.01 2.97
CA THR A 241 -1.94 -23.28 3.83
C THR A 241 -3.19 -22.56 3.34
N ALA A 242 -3.04 -21.31 2.90
CA ALA A 242 -4.15 -20.43 2.54
C ALA A 242 -4.71 -20.67 1.13
N ILE A 243 -3.91 -21.20 0.20
CA ILE A 243 -4.32 -21.43 -1.18
C ILE A 243 -5.59 -22.32 -1.22
N GLY A 244 -6.63 -21.84 -1.90
CA GLY A 244 -7.93 -22.51 -1.96
C GLY A 244 -8.87 -22.24 -0.76
N ASP A 245 -8.40 -21.60 0.32
CA ASP A 245 -9.24 -21.16 1.45
C ASP A 245 -9.43 -19.63 1.45
N ARG A 246 -8.39 -18.87 1.05
CA ARG A 246 -8.39 -17.40 1.07
C ARG A 246 -7.81 -16.81 -0.22
N PRO A 247 -8.32 -15.66 -0.68
CA PRO A 247 -7.64 -14.86 -1.70
C PRO A 247 -6.27 -14.40 -1.18
N ILE A 248 -5.24 -14.45 -2.03
CA ILE A 248 -3.89 -14.03 -1.67
C ILE A 248 -3.49 -12.87 -2.58
N TYR A 249 -3.07 -11.78 -1.97
CA TYR A 249 -2.72 -10.54 -2.63
C TYR A 249 -1.36 -10.03 -2.17
N PHE A 250 -0.65 -9.39 -3.09
CA PHE A 250 0.55 -8.61 -2.82
C PHE A 250 0.29 -7.16 -3.19
N ALA A 251 0.59 -6.23 -2.28
CA ALA A 251 0.57 -4.81 -2.62
C ALA A 251 1.60 -4.54 -3.72
N MET A 252 1.33 -3.59 -4.62
CA MET A 252 2.30 -3.30 -5.68
C MET A 252 3.64 -2.72 -5.18
N THR A 253 3.68 -2.32 -3.91
CA THR A 253 4.85 -1.78 -3.21
C THR A 253 5.83 -2.87 -2.75
N THR A 254 5.41 -4.13 -2.76
CA THR A 254 6.24 -5.28 -2.35
C THR A 254 6.67 -6.11 -3.54
N GLN A 255 7.80 -6.80 -3.37
CA GLN A 255 8.32 -7.80 -4.31
C GLN A 255 8.43 -9.18 -3.64
N ALA A 256 7.77 -9.37 -2.49
CA ALA A 256 7.82 -10.62 -1.72
C ALA A 256 7.43 -11.87 -2.52
N TYR A 257 6.60 -11.71 -3.55
CA TYR A 257 6.25 -12.78 -4.46
C TYR A 257 7.46 -13.33 -5.25
N ASP A 258 8.50 -12.52 -5.50
CA ASP A 258 9.72 -12.94 -6.19
C ASP A 258 10.55 -13.89 -5.30
N ASP A 259 10.44 -13.80 -3.97
CA ASP A 259 11.07 -14.74 -3.03
C ASP A 259 10.58 -16.18 -3.23
N LEU A 260 9.42 -16.40 -3.85
CA LEU A 260 8.90 -17.74 -4.13
C LEU A 260 8.72 -18.00 -5.62
N GLY A 261 9.26 -17.13 -6.48
CA GLY A 261 9.13 -17.23 -7.94
C GLY A 261 7.68 -17.13 -8.42
N LEU A 262 6.83 -16.41 -7.68
CA LEU A 262 5.37 -16.38 -7.91
C LEU A 262 4.96 -15.39 -9.00
N ARG A 263 5.87 -14.58 -9.53
CA ARG A 263 5.56 -13.56 -10.54
C ARG A 263 4.71 -14.08 -11.72
N PRO A 264 4.97 -15.26 -12.33
CA PRO A 264 4.15 -15.79 -13.43
C PRO A 264 2.70 -16.15 -13.03
N TYR A 265 2.39 -16.16 -11.74
CA TYR A 265 1.10 -16.52 -11.16
C TYR A 265 0.29 -15.29 -10.74
N LEU A 266 0.78 -14.08 -11.02
CA LEU A 266 0.16 -12.84 -10.56
C LEU A 266 -0.73 -12.21 -11.64
N ILE A 267 -1.89 -11.74 -11.20
CA ILE A 267 -2.82 -10.96 -12.00
C ILE A 267 -2.97 -9.58 -11.33
N ARG A 268 -2.72 -8.52 -12.08
CA ARG A 268 -2.92 -7.14 -11.61
C ARG A 268 -4.41 -6.82 -11.49
N GLN A 269 -4.81 -6.35 -10.31
CA GLN A 269 -6.15 -5.85 -10.02
C GLN A 269 -6.03 -4.52 -9.25
N GLY A 270 -6.23 -3.39 -9.93
CA GLY A 270 -6.13 -2.07 -9.32
C GLY A 270 -4.76 -1.80 -8.69
N LEU A 271 -4.69 -1.67 -7.36
CA LEU A 271 -3.45 -1.40 -6.64
C LEU A 271 -2.72 -2.64 -6.10
N ALA A 272 -3.21 -3.84 -6.37
CA ALA A 272 -2.65 -5.09 -5.85
C ALA A 272 -2.49 -6.16 -6.94
N PHE A 273 -1.69 -7.19 -6.62
CA PHE A 273 -1.51 -8.38 -7.41
C PHE A 273 -2.23 -9.55 -6.75
N LYS A 274 -3.24 -10.13 -7.39
CA LYS A 274 -3.88 -11.37 -6.97
C LYS A 274 -3.00 -12.55 -7.38
N LEU A 275 -2.74 -13.46 -6.46
CA LEU A 275 -2.08 -14.74 -6.74
C LEU A 275 -3.11 -15.75 -7.27
N ASN A 276 -2.88 -16.25 -8.48
CA ASN A 276 -3.68 -17.30 -9.10
C ASN A 276 -3.24 -18.69 -8.64
N ASN A 277 -4.18 -19.60 -8.39
CA ASN A 277 -3.89 -20.99 -8.01
C ASN A 277 -3.53 -21.84 -9.25
N GLY A 278 -2.34 -21.57 -9.80
CA GLY A 278 -1.80 -22.20 -11.00
C GLY A 278 -1.39 -21.19 -12.07
N PRO A 279 -0.69 -21.62 -13.13
CA PRO A 279 -0.23 -20.73 -14.19
C PRO A 279 -1.39 -19.91 -14.76
N VAL A 280 -1.20 -18.60 -14.91
CA VAL A 280 -2.22 -17.74 -15.51
C VAL A 280 -2.22 -17.98 -17.02
N GLN A 281 -3.41 -18.13 -17.59
CA GLN A 281 -3.60 -18.13 -19.04
C GLN A 281 -4.43 -16.90 -19.40
N PRO A 282 -4.12 -16.20 -20.51
CA PRO A 282 -4.99 -15.15 -21.02
C PRO A 282 -6.40 -15.70 -21.24
N ASP A 283 -7.39 -14.97 -20.76
CA ASP A 283 -8.81 -15.29 -20.91
C ASP A 283 -9.56 -13.99 -21.25
N PRO A 284 -9.61 -13.63 -22.55
CA PRO A 284 -10.33 -12.43 -23.00
C PRO A 284 -11.81 -12.42 -22.62
N ALA A 285 -12.45 -13.59 -22.47
CA ALA A 285 -13.85 -13.65 -22.06
C ALA A 285 -14.05 -13.23 -20.59
N ARG A 286 -13.04 -13.42 -19.75
CA ARG A 286 -13.00 -12.92 -18.36
C ARG A 286 -12.29 -11.56 -18.25
N GLY A 287 -11.75 -11.03 -19.34
CA GLY A 287 -10.98 -9.78 -19.34
C GLY A 287 -9.58 -9.90 -18.73
N ILE A 288 -9.01 -11.11 -18.69
CA ILE A 288 -7.63 -11.36 -18.23
C ILE A 288 -6.71 -11.33 -19.45
N PHE A 289 -5.83 -10.34 -19.49
CA PHE A 289 -4.93 -10.12 -20.61
C PHE A 289 -3.47 -10.22 -20.18
N GLU A 290 -2.64 -10.79 -21.05
CA GLU A 290 -1.19 -10.74 -20.90
C GLU A 290 -0.68 -9.34 -21.19
N VAL A 291 0.27 -8.88 -20.38
CA VAL A 291 0.97 -7.61 -20.56
C VAL A 291 2.29 -7.91 -21.28
N PRO A 292 2.45 -7.51 -22.56
CA PRO A 292 3.65 -7.83 -23.33
C PRO A 292 4.91 -7.28 -22.68
N ASP A 293 5.96 -8.08 -22.58
CA ASP A 293 7.29 -7.61 -22.19
C ASP A 293 8.06 -7.12 -23.42
N ASP A 294 8.19 -5.80 -23.55
CA ASP A 294 8.94 -5.13 -24.60
C ASP A 294 10.38 -4.79 -24.20
N GLY A 295 10.83 -5.25 -23.02
CA GLY A 295 12.14 -4.95 -22.46
C GLY A 295 12.28 -3.55 -21.85
N SER A 296 11.22 -2.74 -21.82
CA SER A 296 11.22 -1.41 -21.19
C SER A 296 11.20 -1.46 -19.66
N GLY A 297 10.92 -2.64 -19.08
CA GLY A 297 10.67 -2.82 -17.65
C GLY A 297 9.26 -2.41 -17.21
N PHE A 298 8.40 -1.93 -18.12
CA PHE A 298 7.02 -1.56 -17.80
C PHE A 298 6.20 -2.75 -17.30
N THR A 299 6.36 -3.93 -17.91
CA THR A 299 5.74 -5.20 -17.47
C THR A 299 6.17 -5.59 -16.08
N ALA A 300 7.40 -5.24 -15.67
CA ALA A 300 7.85 -5.48 -14.30
C ALA A 300 7.07 -4.65 -13.26
N MET A 301 6.52 -3.50 -13.66
CA MET A 301 5.73 -2.59 -12.82
C MET A 301 4.23 -2.89 -12.86
N VAL A 302 3.69 -3.22 -14.04
CA VAL A 302 2.27 -3.57 -14.21
C VAL A 302 1.95 -4.97 -13.73
N GLY A 303 2.88 -5.92 -13.94
CA GLY A 303 2.67 -7.36 -13.79
C GLY A 303 2.55 -8.06 -15.15
N PRO A 304 2.72 -9.40 -15.19
CA PRO A 304 2.63 -10.17 -16.43
C PRO A 304 1.20 -10.32 -16.96
N TYR A 305 0.19 -10.22 -16.09
CA TYR A 305 -1.21 -10.26 -16.46
C TYR A 305 -2.00 -9.14 -15.78
N LEU A 306 -3.04 -8.66 -16.46
CA LEU A 306 -3.94 -7.63 -15.96
C LEU A 306 -5.39 -8.06 -16.18
N ASP A 307 -6.18 -7.96 -15.11
CA ASP A 307 -7.64 -8.11 -15.15
C ASP A 307 -8.23 -6.73 -15.44
N LEU A 308 -8.57 -6.49 -16.71
CA LEU A 308 -8.95 -5.17 -17.20
C LEU A 308 -10.28 -4.71 -16.60
N PRO A 309 -11.37 -5.49 -16.67
CA PRO A 309 -12.65 -5.03 -16.16
C PRO A 309 -12.61 -4.77 -14.66
N ARG A 310 -11.89 -5.61 -13.89
CA ARG A 310 -11.71 -5.38 -12.45
C ARG A 310 -10.90 -4.11 -12.18
N THR A 311 -9.83 -3.89 -12.93
CA THR A 311 -8.96 -2.74 -12.75
C THR A 311 -9.67 -1.44 -13.10
N GLU A 312 -10.40 -1.38 -14.22
CA GLU A 312 -11.18 -0.21 -14.61
C GLU A 312 -12.29 0.09 -13.61
N GLN A 313 -13.04 -0.93 -13.18
CA GLN A 313 -14.06 -0.75 -12.15
C GLN A 313 -13.47 -0.16 -10.86
N LEU A 314 -12.32 -0.68 -10.41
CA LEU A 314 -11.64 -0.15 -9.24
C LEU A 314 -11.21 1.31 -9.45
N LEU A 315 -10.59 1.63 -10.58
CA LEU A 315 -10.09 2.97 -10.88
C LEU A 315 -11.20 4.01 -11.06
N ASP A 316 -12.28 3.65 -11.75
CA ASP A 316 -13.30 4.59 -12.20
C ASP A 316 -14.47 4.73 -11.21
N GLU A 317 -14.82 3.66 -10.47
CA GLU A 317 -16.03 3.63 -9.62
C GLU A 317 -15.74 3.52 -8.12
N VAL A 318 -14.61 2.89 -7.74
CA VAL A 318 -14.36 2.53 -6.32
C VAL A 318 -13.30 3.42 -5.68
N PHE A 319 -12.25 3.75 -6.42
CA PHE A 319 -11.12 4.50 -5.88
C PHE A 319 -11.52 5.93 -5.55
N VAL A 320 -11.19 6.32 -4.32
CA VAL A 320 -11.44 7.67 -3.83
C VAL A 320 -10.18 8.50 -3.97
N HIS A 321 -10.38 9.76 -4.38
CA HIS A 321 -9.32 10.76 -4.47
C HIS A 321 -9.83 12.10 -3.93
N ARG A 322 -9.81 12.27 -2.61
CA ARG A 322 -10.31 13.48 -1.95
C ARG A 322 -9.28 14.60 -2.02
N GLY A 323 -9.77 15.82 -1.82
CA GLY A 323 -8.91 17.01 -1.78
C GLY A 323 -8.35 17.42 -3.15
N GLY A 324 -9.00 17.01 -4.26
CA GLY A 324 -8.62 17.39 -5.60
C GLY A 324 -7.39 16.65 -6.15
N PHE A 325 -6.99 15.53 -5.55
CA PHE A 325 -5.91 14.69 -6.06
C PHE A 325 -6.39 13.88 -7.28
N PRO A 326 -5.62 13.74 -8.37
CA PRO A 326 -4.42 14.50 -8.72
C PRO A 326 -4.72 15.84 -9.41
N ASP A 327 -5.98 16.12 -9.75
CA ASP A 327 -6.37 17.11 -10.76
C ASP A 327 -6.14 18.58 -10.36
N GLU A 328 -6.40 18.95 -9.12
CA GLU A 328 -6.21 20.31 -8.60
C GLU A 328 -4.79 20.58 -8.11
N TRP A 329 -3.98 19.52 -7.98
CA TRP A 329 -2.65 19.60 -7.39
C TRP A 329 -1.61 20.00 -8.43
N ARG A 330 -0.82 21.04 -8.12
CA ARG A 330 0.25 21.54 -9.01
C ARG A 330 1.60 20.88 -8.74
N HIS A 331 1.82 20.35 -7.55
CA HIS A 331 3.09 19.74 -7.21
C HIS A 331 2.89 18.65 -6.16
N TRP A 332 3.75 17.63 -6.22
CA TRP A 332 3.85 16.66 -5.15
C TRP A 332 4.76 17.20 -4.03
N VAL A 333 4.23 17.18 -2.82
CA VAL A 333 4.75 17.90 -1.66
C VAL A 333 5.86 17.14 -0.90
N ASP A 334 6.04 15.84 -1.14
CA ASP A 334 7.08 15.04 -0.48
C ASP A 334 7.68 13.97 -1.40
N ARG A 335 8.96 14.11 -1.73
CA ARG A 335 9.67 13.16 -2.60
C ARG A 335 9.64 11.72 -2.08
N ALA A 336 9.67 11.53 -0.76
CA ALA A 336 9.70 10.20 -0.14
C ALA A 336 8.43 9.38 -0.43
N THR A 337 7.31 10.04 -0.75
CA THR A 337 6.00 9.42 -0.96
C THR A 337 5.53 9.51 -2.41
N THR A 338 6.42 9.87 -3.35
CA THR A 338 6.12 9.92 -4.80
C THR A 338 5.63 8.59 -5.38
N GLY A 339 5.87 7.48 -4.67
CA GLY A 339 5.24 6.20 -4.96
C GLY A 339 3.72 6.29 -5.08
N ILE A 340 3.03 7.03 -4.19
CA ILE A 340 1.56 7.11 -4.15
C ILE A 340 0.96 7.49 -5.51
N PRO A 341 1.28 8.66 -6.12
CA PRO A 341 0.78 8.98 -7.45
C PRO A 341 1.29 8.01 -8.51
N ASN A 342 2.55 7.57 -8.44
CA ASN A 342 3.09 6.62 -9.42
C ASN A 342 2.28 5.32 -9.48
N TYR A 343 1.80 4.81 -8.35
CA TYR A 343 1.02 3.59 -8.25
C TYR A 343 -0.30 3.66 -9.01
N TYR A 344 -1.02 4.78 -8.92
CA TYR A 344 -2.21 5.03 -9.74
C TYR A 344 -1.85 5.21 -11.21
N GLY A 345 -0.78 5.94 -11.49
CA GLY A 345 -0.28 6.13 -12.86
C GLY A 345 0.02 4.80 -13.57
N ILE A 346 0.70 3.87 -12.89
CA ILE A 346 1.01 2.53 -13.40
C ILE A 346 -0.27 1.71 -13.63
N ALA A 347 -1.24 1.78 -12.72
CA ALA A 347 -2.51 1.08 -12.88
C ALA A 347 -3.29 1.58 -14.11
N HIS A 348 -3.38 2.90 -14.30
CA HIS A 348 -3.98 3.50 -15.48
C HIS A 348 -3.20 3.14 -16.75
N TYR A 349 -1.88 3.25 -16.77
CA TYR A 349 -1.09 2.87 -17.96
C TYR A 349 -1.21 1.38 -18.30
N GLY A 350 -1.34 0.50 -17.31
CA GLY A 350 -1.63 -0.91 -17.54
C GLY A 350 -2.97 -1.10 -18.26
N ALA A 351 -4.03 -0.46 -17.76
CA ALA A 351 -5.35 -0.47 -18.40
C ALA A 351 -5.31 0.16 -19.82
N ALA A 352 -4.56 1.25 -20.00
CA ALA A 352 -4.40 1.89 -21.30
C ALA A 352 -3.75 0.97 -22.34
N LEU A 353 -2.66 0.28 -21.94
CA LEU A 353 -1.96 -0.65 -22.80
C LEU A 353 -2.89 -1.78 -23.24
N VAL A 354 -3.60 -2.41 -22.29
CA VAL A 354 -4.50 -3.51 -22.61
C VAL A 354 -5.66 -3.07 -23.49
N ASN A 355 -6.31 -1.94 -23.20
CA ASN A 355 -7.34 -1.37 -24.07
C ASN A 355 -6.85 -1.12 -25.50
N SER A 356 -5.63 -0.56 -25.64
CA SER A 356 -5.01 -0.33 -26.95
C SER A 356 -4.80 -1.64 -27.71
N LEU A 357 -4.34 -2.70 -27.02
CA LEU A 357 -4.19 -4.04 -27.60
C LEU A 357 -5.52 -4.67 -28.01
N GLN A 358 -6.62 -4.35 -27.31
CA GLN A 358 -7.98 -4.77 -27.68
C GLN A 358 -8.61 -3.90 -28.77
N GLY A 359 -7.96 -2.80 -29.18
CA GLY A 359 -8.45 -1.87 -30.18
C GLY A 359 -9.45 -0.83 -29.66
N ASP A 360 -9.66 -0.73 -28.34
CA ASP A 360 -10.44 0.34 -27.73
C ASP A 360 -9.55 1.56 -27.48
N THR A 361 -9.38 2.37 -28.52
CA THR A 361 -8.56 3.58 -28.46
C THR A 361 -9.14 4.65 -27.54
N VAL A 362 -10.47 4.68 -27.35
CA VAL A 362 -11.13 5.70 -26.53
C VAL A 362 -10.84 5.44 -25.05
N ALA A 363 -11.02 4.20 -24.60
CA ALA A 363 -10.66 3.81 -23.24
C ALA A 363 -9.15 3.92 -23.03
N ALA A 364 -8.34 3.52 -24.02
CA ALA A 364 -6.88 3.65 -23.94
C ALA A 364 -6.44 5.10 -23.73
N ASP A 365 -6.92 6.05 -24.54
CA ASP A 365 -6.56 7.47 -24.44
C ASP A 365 -7.01 8.08 -23.11
N ARG A 366 -8.21 7.72 -22.63
CA ARG A 366 -8.69 8.12 -21.29
C ARG A 366 -7.73 7.67 -20.19
N HIS A 367 -7.33 6.40 -20.20
CA HIS A 367 -6.41 5.87 -19.20
C HIS A 367 -4.99 6.45 -19.35
N LEU A 368 -4.53 6.74 -20.58
CA LEU A 368 -3.26 7.46 -20.80
C LEU A 368 -3.29 8.85 -20.18
N GLU A 369 -4.36 9.62 -20.41
CA GLU A 369 -4.52 10.96 -19.84
C GLU A 369 -4.53 10.93 -18.31
N ARG A 370 -5.31 10.01 -17.72
CA ARG A 370 -5.34 9.80 -16.26
C ARG A 370 -3.99 9.36 -15.71
N GLY A 371 -3.31 8.42 -16.37
CA GLY A 371 -1.99 7.97 -15.96
C GLY A 371 -0.95 9.10 -15.99
N ALA A 372 -0.96 9.91 -17.05
CA ALA A 372 -0.10 11.08 -17.17
C ALA A 372 -0.37 12.12 -16.08
N ALA A 373 -1.63 12.35 -15.72
CA ALA A 373 -2.01 13.24 -14.63
C ALA A 373 -1.31 12.91 -13.31
N PHE A 374 -1.31 11.63 -12.93
CA PHE A 374 -0.64 11.16 -11.72
C PHE A 374 0.90 11.23 -11.84
N ILE A 375 1.46 10.78 -12.96
CA ILE A 375 2.92 10.73 -13.16
C ILE A 375 3.53 12.13 -13.25
N ASP A 376 2.86 13.07 -13.90
CA ASP A 376 3.32 14.46 -13.98
C ASP A 376 3.26 15.16 -12.62
N LEU A 377 2.25 14.85 -11.80
CA LEU A 377 2.19 15.31 -10.42
C LEU A 377 3.37 14.76 -9.61
N ALA A 378 3.65 13.45 -9.71
CA ALA A 378 4.77 12.79 -9.03
C ALA A 378 6.13 13.42 -9.39
N ASN A 379 6.31 13.77 -10.67
CA ASN A 379 7.54 14.34 -11.20
C ASN A 379 7.66 15.86 -11.04
N GLY A 380 6.61 16.53 -10.54
CA GLY A 380 6.57 18.00 -10.42
C GLY A 380 6.58 18.72 -11.78
N ARG A 381 6.00 18.10 -12.82
CA ARG A 381 5.95 18.61 -14.20
C ARG A 381 4.69 19.42 -14.53
N ARG A 382 3.64 19.35 -13.70
CA ARG A 382 2.48 20.25 -13.80
C ARG A 382 2.90 21.65 -13.33
N ARG A 383 3.04 22.60 -14.25
CA ARG A 383 3.36 24.01 -13.93
C ARG A 383 2.15 24.90 -14.12
#